data_AF-A0A844ZCP7-F1
#
_entry.id   AF-A0A844ZCP7-F1
#
_cell.length_a   1.000
_cell.length_b   1.000
_cell.length_c   1.000
_cell.angle_alpha   90.00
_cell.angle_beta   90.00
_cell.angle_gamma   90.00
#
_symmetry.space_group_name_H-M   'P 1'
#
loop_
_entity.id
_entity.type
_entity.pdbx_description
1 polymer ?
#
loop_
_entity_poly.entity_id
_entity_poly.type
_entity_poly.pdbx_seq_one_letter_code
_entity_poly.pdbx_strand_id
1 'polypeptide(L)'
;MIAAIGYNLKRLFDFKGRDGRGVFWRYFLFVVLLNIVIMLAATIPGLVGVFTEASAVANPNDTAAVEAAALDAMMEQGLPATLVRTGLWLGLLNIALMAAALVRRAHDSGLPGLVLAIPLGLQLVWMYFSYRQLDGLSETFRDAVATTQAGGNPEVQAGMIAQDLIGWMVVLIIVAIGMIKSQQTPNQYADGPTKV
;
A
#
# COMPACT_ATOMS: atom_id res chain seq x y z
N MET A 1 -10.42 20.11 -5.84
CA MET A 1 -9.75 18.77 -5.79
C MET A 1 -9.04 18.48 -7.11
N ILE A 2 -9.75 18.51 -8.24
CA ILE A 2 -9.21 18.25 -9.59
C ILE A 2 -7.99 19.13 -9.93
N ALA A 3 -8.04 20.43 -9.61
CA ALA A 3 -6.92 21.34 -9.86
C ALA A 3 -5.62 20.90 -9.14
N ALA A 4 -5.72 20.46 -7.88
CA ALA A 4 -4.57 19.96 -7.12
C ALA A 4 -4.03 18.64 -7.69
N ILE A 5 -4.90 17.78 -8.21
CA ILE A 5 -4.51 16.52 -8.88
C ILE A 5 -3.74 16.83 -10.16
N GLY A 6 -4.34 17.61 -11.06
CA GLY A 6 -3.70 17.98 -12.33
C GLY A 6 -2.38 18.74 -12.13
N TYR A 7 -2.31 19.60 -11.11
CA TYR A 7 -1.08 20.29 -10.72
C TYR A 7 0.03 19.31 -10.31
N ASN A 8 -0.24 18.35 -9.42
CA ASN A 8 0.77 17.39 -8.97
C ASN A 8 1.17 16.41 -10.08
N LEU A 9 0.23 15.95 -10.91
CA LEU A 9 0.52 15.05 -12.03
C LEU A 9 1.41 15.70 -13.10
N LYS A 10 1.28 17.02 -13.32
CA LYS A 10 2.19 17.77 -14.22
C LYS A 10 3.59 17.97 -13.63
N ARG A 11 3.73 17.80 -12.31
CA ARG A 11 4.97 18.06 -11.54
C ARG A 11 5.48 16.79 -10.83
N LEU A 12 5.29 15.61 -11.43
CA LEU A 12 5.68 14.33 -10.83
C LEU A 12 7.18 14.22 -10.57
N PHE A 13 8.01 14.84 -11.41
CA PHE A 13 9.47 14.83 -11.28
C PHE A 13 10.07 16.18 -10.90
N ASP A 14 9.22 17.14 -10.52
CA ASP A 14 9.67 18.48 -10.14
C ASP A 14 9.69 18.62 -8.61
N PHE A 15 10.84 18.37 -8.02
CA PHE A 15 11.04 18.41 -6.57
C PHE A 15 11.15 19.83 -5.98
N LYS A 16 11.12 20.87 -6.82
CA LYS A 16 11.33 22.25 -6.39
C LYS A 16 10.02 22.94 -6.00
N GLY A 17 10.13 23.85 -5.03
CA GLY A 17 9.02 24.66 -4.54
C GLY A 17 8.30 24.04 -3.35
N ARG A 18 7.09 24.57 -3.09
CA ARG A 18 6.36 24.38 -1.84
C ARG A 18 4.89 24.13 -2.11
N ASP A 19 4.37 23.04 -1.55
CA ASP A 19 2.95 22.70 -1.62
C ASP A 19 2.29 22.93 -0.27
N GLY A 20 1.30 23.82 -0.23
CA GLY A 20 0.53 24.05 0.98
C GLY A 20 -0.28 22.82 1.39
N ARG A 21 -0.60 22.73 2.68
CA ARG A 21 -1.33 21.59 3.27
C ARG A 21 -2.57 21.17 2.49
N GLY A 22 -3.40 22.13 2.05
CA GLY A 22 -4.63 21.83 1.31
C GLY A 22 -4.39 21.19 -0.06
N VAL A 23 -3.33 21.57 -0.78
CA VAL A 23 -2.95 20.96 -2.07
C VAL A 23 -2.45 19.53 -1.85
N PHE A 24 -1.56 19.36 -0.87
CA PHE A 24 -1.00 18.05 -0.51
C PHE A 24 -2.10 17.04 -0.13
N TRP A 25 -2.97 17.35 0.83
CA TRP A 25 -3.99 16.40 1.30
C TRP A 25 -5.01 16.01 0.24
N ARG A 26 -5.41 16.94 -0.64
CA ARG A 26 -6.32 16.62 -1.76
C ARG A 26 -5.66 15.66 -2.76
N TYR A 27 -4.36 15.80 -2.99
CA TYR A 27 -3.62 14.89 -3.85
C TYR A 27 -3.34 13.54 -3.17
N PHE A 28 -2.94 13.55 -1.91
CA PHE A 28 -2.76 12.34 -1.10
C PHE A 28 -4.04 11.50 -1.05
N LEU A 29 -5.19 12.14 -0.80
CA LEU A 29 -6.49 11.45 -0.80
C LEU A 29 -6.81 10.84 -2.18
N PHE A 30 -6.48 11.54 -3.27
CA PHE A 30 -6.61 10.98 -4.61
C PHE A 30 -5.76 9.72 -4.78
N VAL A 31 -4.50 9.74 -4.34
CA VAL A 31 -3.63 8.56 -4.40
C VAL A 31 -4.21 7.41 -3.55
N VAL A 32 -4.70 7.68 -2.34
CA VAL A 32 -5.35 6.65 -1.50
C VAL A 32 -6.56 6.04 -2.21
N LEU A 33 -7.44 6.85 -2.80
CA LEU A 33 -8.61 6.35 -3.54
C LEU A 33 -8.18 5.53 -4.77
N LEU A 34 -7.15 5.96 -5.48
CA LEU A 34 -6.58 5.21 -6.61
C LEU A 34 -6.06 3.84 -6.16
N ASN A 35 -5.37 3.75 -5.02
CA ASN A 35 -4.91 2.48 -4.45
C ASN A 35 -6.08 1.54 -4.16
N ILE A 36 -7.15 2.05 -3.55
CA ILE A 36 -8.36 1.26 -3.26
C ILE A 36 -8.95 0.70 -4.55
N VAL A 37 -9.12 1.53 -5.57
CA VAL A 37 -9.68 1.11 -6.87
C VAL A 37 -8.82 0.02 -7.52
N ILE A 38 -7.49 0.20 -7.54
CA ILE A 38 -6.57 -0.79 -8.12
C ILE A 38 -6.62 -2.11 -7.33
N MET A 39 -6.63 -2.06 -6.00
CA MET A 39 -6.70 -3.26 -5.17
C MET A 39 -8.01 -4.02 -5.37
N LEU A 40 -9.14 -3.31 -5.44
CA LEU A 40 -10.44 -3.92 -5.75
C LEU A 40 -10.42 -4.56 -7.14
N ALA A 41 -9.90 -3.86 -8.15
CA ALA A 41 -9.80 -4.39 -9.50
C ALA A 41 -8.91 -5.65 -9.58
N ALA A 42 -7.85 -5.72 -8.76
CA ALA A 42 -6.98 -6.90 -8.70
C ALA A 42 -7.60 -8.08 -7.93
N THR A 43 -8.39 -7.81 -6.89
CA THR A 43 -8.88 -8.84 -5.96
C THR A 43 -10.24 -9.42 -6.36
N ILE A 44 -11.14 -8.59 -6.90
CA ILE A 44 -12.51 -9.00 -7.24
C ILE A 44 -12.55 -10.21 -8.18
N PRO A 45 -11.80 -10.26 -9.30
CA PRO A 45 -11.87 -11.40 -10.22
C PRO A 45 -11.50 -12.72 -9.54
N GLY A 46 -10.46 -12.74 -8.72
CA GLY A 46 -10.05 -13.94 -8.00
C GLY A 46 -11.07 -14.35 -6.94
N LEU A 47 -11.65 -13.39 -6.19
CA LEU A 47 -12.71 -13.72 -5.23
C LEU A 47 -13.95 -14.31 -5.92
N VAL A 48 -14.35 -13.77 -7.08
CA VAL A 48 -15.48 -14.32 -7.84
C VAL A 48 -15.22 -15.77 -8.25
N GLY A 49 -13.99 -16.08 -8.69
CA GLY A 49 -13.60 -17.44 -9.00
C GLY A 49 -13.65 -18.36 -7.77
N VAL A 50 -13.07 -17.92 -6.65
CA VAL A 50 -13.09 -18.66 -5.37
C VAL A 50 -14.51 -18.98 -4.92
N PHE A 51 -15.41 -17.99 -4.95
CA PHE A 51 -16.81 -18.21 -4.58
C PHE A 51 -17.51 -19.18 -5.53
N THR A 52 -17.20 -19.13 -6.83
CA THR A 52 -17.78 -20.04 -7.82
C THR A 52 -17.39 -21.48 -7.51
N GLU A 53 -16.11 -21.75 -7.25
CA GLU A 53 -15.60 -23.09 -6.94
C GLU A 53 -16.10 -23.60 -5.58
N ALA A 54 -16.06 -22.76 -4.54
CA ALA A 54 -16.56 -23.12 -3.22
C ALA A 54 -18.07 -23.40 -3.23
N SER A 55 -18.84 -22.65 -4.04
CA SER A 55 -20.29 -22.88 -4.18
C SER A 55 -20.63 -24.20 -4.87
N ALA A 56 -19.74 -24.72 -5.74
CA ALA A 56 -19.95 -25.97 -6.45
C ALA A 56 -19.92 -27.19 -5.52
N VAL A 57 -19.22 -27.10 -4.40
CA VAL A 57 -19.14 -28.15 -3.37
C VAL A 57 -20.02 -27.85 -2.15
N ALA A 58 -20.80 -26.77 -2.19
CA ALA A 58 -21.58 -26.30 -1.05
C ALA A 58 -22.66 -27.31 -0.64
N ASN A 59 -22.51 -27.85 0.57
CA ASN A 59 -23.48 -28.70 1.22
C ASN A 59 -24.01 -27.98 2.48
N PRO A 60 -25.34 -27.84 2.66
CA PRO A 60 -25.93 -27.15 3.82
C PRO A 60 -25.49 -27.70 5.19
N ASN A 61 -24.99 -28.93 5.24
CA ASN A 61 -24.60 -29.60 6.49
C ASN A 61 -23.08 -29.69 6.70
N ASP A 62 -22.26 -29.16 5.79
CA ASP A 62 -20.81 -29.28 5.86
C ASP A 62 -20.11 -27.96 5.48
N THR A 63 -20.11 -27.03 6.43
CA THR A 63 -19.42 -25.74 6.29
C THR A 63 -17.90 -25.89 6.21
N ALA A 64 -17.33 -26.94 6.81
CA ALA A 64 -15.90 -27.19 6.78
C ALA A 64 -15.42 -27.57 5.37
N ALA A 65 -16.19 -28.37 4.64
CA ALA A 65 -15.90 -28.69 3.24
C ALA A 65 -15.91 -27.44 2.34
N VAL A 66 -16.83 -26.49 2.59
CA VAL A 66 -16.91 -25.24 1.83
C VAL A 66 -15.72 -24.33 2.11
N GLU A 67 -15.31 -24.21 3.38
CA GLU A 67 -14.13 -23.42 3.76
C GLU A 67 -12.85 -24.02 3.17
N ALA A 68 -12.69 -25.35 3.22
CA ALA A 68 -11.54 -26.03 2.62
C ALA A 68 -11.46 -25.79 1.10
N ALA A 69 -12.58 -25.95 0.39
CA ALA A 69 -12.63 -25.71 -1.05
C ALA A 69 -12.39 -24.24 -1.42
N ALA A 70 -12.87 -23.30 -0.62
CA ALA A 70 -12.57 -21.88 -0.83
C ALA A 70 -11.07 -21.58 -0.68
N LEU A 71 -10.41 -22.17 0.32
CA LEU A 71 -8.97 -22.01 0.53
C LEU A 71 -8.15 -22.64 -0.60
N ASP A 72 -8.54 -23.84 -1.06
CA ASP A 72 -7.89 -24.49 -2.21
C ASP A 72 -8.07 -23.66 -3.49
N ALA A 73 -9.29 -23.18 -3.75
CA ALA A 73 -9.58 -22.29 -4.88
C ALA A 73 -8.75 -21.00 -4.85
N MET A 74 -8.57 -20.39 -3.67
CA MET A 74 -7.73 -19.20 -3.51
C MET A 74 -6.28 -19.46 -3.94
N MET A 75 -5.78 -20.65 -3.65
CA MET A 75 -4.43 -21.08 -3.99
C MET A 75 -4.28 -21.43 -5.46
N GLU A 76 -5.24 -22.17 -6.03
CA GLU A 76 -5.25 -22.53 -7.45
C GLU A 76 -5.34 -21.29 -8.34
N GLN A 77 -6.16 -20.31 -7.95
CA GLN A 77 -6.26 -19.03 -8.65
C GLN A 77 -5.08 -18.09 -8.39
N GLY A 78 -4.13 -18.48 -7.54
CA GLY A 78 -2.93 -17.70 -7.25
C GLY A 78 -3.23 -16.35 -6.62
N LEU A 79 -4.33 -16.23 -5.87
CA LEU A 79 -4.76 -14.97 -5.26
C LEU A 79 -3.70 -14.38 -4.33
N PRO A 80 -3.03 -15.16 -3.44
CA PRO A 80 -1.96 -14.62 -2.59
C PRO A 80 -0.81 -13.99 -3.39
N ALA A 81 -0.34 -14.69 -4.44
CA ALA A 81 0.74 -14.18 -5.29
C ALA A 81 0.31 -12.92 -6.06
N THR A 82 -0.95 -12.87 -6.51
CA THR A 82 -1.53 -11.70 -7.17
C THR A 82 -1.58 -10.50 -6.23
N LEU A 83 -1.99 -10.69 -4.98
CA LEU A 83 -2.04 -9.63 -3.96
C LEU A 83 -0.65 -9.06 -3.66
N VAL A 84 0.34 -9.93 -3.44
CA VAL A 84 1.73 -9.50 -3.18
C VAL A 84 2.29 -8.73 -4.38
N ARG A 85 2.15 -9.25 -5.60
CA ARG A 85 2.61 -8.57 -6.82
C ARG A 85 1.92 -7.21 -7.02
N THR A 86 0.61 -7.16 -6.81
CA THR A 86 -0.17 -5.92 -6.90
C THR A 86 0.32 -4.91 -5.86
N GLY A 87 0.58 -5.35 -4.63
CA GLY A 87 1.16 -4.53 -3.58
C GLY A 87 2.52 -3.95 -3.94
N LEU A 88 3.41 -4.74 -4.56
CA LEU A 88 4.71 -4.26 -5.04
C LEU A 88 4.57 -3.19 -6.13
N TRP A 89 3.70 -3.43 -7.11
CA TRP A 89 3.43 -2.45 -8.17
C TRP A 89 2.80 -1.17 -7.63
N LEU A 90 1.87 -1.28 -6.69
CA LEU A 90 1.30 -0.13 -5.98
C LEU A 90 2.37 0.63 -5.19
N GLY A 91 3.32 -0.07 -4.57
CA GLY A 91 4.47 0.55 -3.90
C GLY A 91 5.28 1.42 -4.86
N LEU A 92 5.65 0.89 -6.02
CA LEU A 92 6.36 1.64 -7.06
C LEU A 92 5.54 2.83 -7.57
N LEU A 93 4.25 2.61 -7.85
CA LEU A 93 3.34 3.65 -8.30
C LEU A 93 3.23 4.77 -7.26
N ASN A 94 3.08 4.44 -5.99
CA ASN A 94 2.99 5.40 -4.90
C ASN A 94 4.29 6.19 -4.74
N ILE A 95 5.46 5.55 -4.85
CA ILE A 95 6.74 6.26 -4.87
C ILE A 95 6.74 7.30 -6.01
N ALA A 96 6.38 6.88 -7.23
CA ALA A 96 6.36 7.77 -8.39
C ALA A 96 5.36 8.94 -8.23
N LEU A 97 4.15 8.67 -7.72
CA LEU A 97 3.11 9.68 -7.54
C LEU A 97 3.42 10.63 -6.38
N MET A 98 3.92 10.12 -5.25
CA MET A 98 4.02 10.89 -4.01
C MET A 98 5.39 11.54 -3.79
N ALA A 99 6.48 11.07 -4.38
CA ALA A 99 7.83 11.52 -4.03
C ALA A 99 7.98 13.05 -4.15
N ALA A 100 7.64 13.62 -5.31
CA ALA A 100 7.78 15.06 -5.51
C ALA A 100 6.79 15.88 -4.66
N ALA A 101 5.55 15.40 -4.48
CA ALA A 101 4.57 16.06 -3.62
C ALA A 101 5.00 16.08 -2.15
N LEU A 102 5.57 14.98 -1.65
CA LEU A 102 6.12 14.89 -0.29
C LEU A 102 7.31 15.82 -0.10
N VAL A 103 8.24 15.87 -1.06
CA VAL A 103 9.40 16.77 -0.99
C VAL A 103 8.95 18.23 -0.93
N ARG A 104 8.04 18.65 -1.82
CA ARG A 104 7.48 20.01 -1.79
C ARG A 104 6.71 20.30 -0.49
N ARG A 105 6.08 19.29 0.10
CA ARG A 105 5.40 19.42 1.39
C ARG A 105 6.37 19.53 2.58
N ALA A 106 7.45 18.77 2.57
CA ALA A 106 8.54 18.86 3.54
C ALA A 106 9.19 20.25 3.47
N HIS A 107 9.50 20.74 2.26
CA HIS A 107 10.03 22.07 2.02
C HIS A 107 9.10 23.18 2.54
N ASP A 108 7.78 23.02 2.40
CA ASP A 108 6.81 23.97 2.93
C ASP A 108 6.83 24.08 4.46
N SER A 109 7.25 23.00 5.12
CA SER A 109 7.43 22.95 6.57
C SER A 109 8.84 23.35 7.02
N GLY A 110 9.72 23.72 6.08
CA GLY A 110 11.12 24.05 6.34
C GLY A 110 12.03 22.83 6.55
N LEU A 111 11.53 21.62 6.31
CA LEU A 111 12.32 20.40 6.41
C LEU A 111 13.11 20.16 5.12
N PRO A 112 14.34 19.61 5.21
CA PRO A 112 15.05 19.18 4.02
C PRO A 112 14.38 17.95 3.42
N GLY A 113 14.27 17.92 2.08
CA GLY A 113 13.71 16.77 1.37
C GLY A 113 14.41 15.44 1.68
N LEU A 114 15.67 15.48 2.15
CA LEU A 114 16.43 14.30 2.57
C LEU A 114 15.78 13.52 3.73
N VAL A 115 14.96 14.16 4.56
CA VAL A 115 14.20 13.46 5.63
C VAL A 115 13.31 12.35 5.04
N LEU A 116 12.89 12.50 3.78
CA LEU A 116 12.07 11.51 3.07
C LEU A 116 12.87 10.29 2.60
N ALA A 117 14.20 10.28 2.75
CA ALA A 117 14.99 9.08 2.55
C ALA A 117 14.63 7.98 3.56
N ILE A 118 14.18 8.35 4.76
CA ILE A 118 13.74 7.40 5.80
C ILE A 118 12.50 6.61 5.35
N PRO A 119 11.34 7.23 5.05
CA PRO A 119 10.17 6.49 4.59
C PRO A 119 10.42 5.79 3.25
N LEU A 120 11.23 6.36 2.35
CA LEU A 120 11.61 5.68 1.12
C LEU A 120 12.42 4.41 1.39
N GLY A 121 13.42 4.47 2.26
CA GLY A 121 14.23 3.32 2.64
C GLY A 121 13.39 2.21 3.29
N LEU A 122 12.50 2.57 4.23
CA LEU A 122 11.57 1.62 4.85
C LEU A 122 10.65 0.96 3.81
N GLN A 123 10.11 1.74 2.86
CA GLN A 123 9.28 1.21 1.79
C GLN A 123 10.05 0.23 0.91
N LEU A 124 11.30 0.54 0.54
CA LEU A 124 12.14 -0.35 -0.28
C LEU A 124 12.51 -1.63 0.47
N VAL A 125 12.79 -1.55 1.77
CA VAL A 125 13.05 -2.72 2.62
C VAL A 125 11.82 -3.62 2.68
N TRP A 126 10.63 -3.04 2.91
CA TRP A 126 9.37 -3.80 2.88
C TRP A 126 9.15 -4.47 1.52
N MET A 127 9.36 -3.73 0.42
CA MET A 127 9.23 -4.29 -0.93
C MET A 127 10.21 -5.43 -1.20
N TYR A 128 11.45 -5.33 -0.73
CA TYR A 128 12.44 -6.37 -0.86
C TYR A 128 11.98 -7.66 -0.16
N PHE A 129 11.53 -7.58 1.09
CA PHE A 129 11.04 -8.75 1.82
C PHE A 129 9.76 -9.34 1.19
N SER A 130 8.80 -8.49 0.79
CA SER A 130 7.60 -8.94 0.08
C SER A 130 7.92 -9.63 -1.24
N TYR A 131 8.92 -9.16 -1.98
CA TYR A 131 9.37 -9.82 -3.20
C TYR A 131 9.98 -11.20 -2.92
N ARG A 132 10.85 -11.31 -1.90
CA ARG A 132 11.46 -12.58 -1.50
C ARG A 132 10.44 -13.59 -0.99
N GLN A 133 9.31 -13.13 -0.45
CA GLN A 133 8.22 -14.00 -0.02
C GLN A 133 7.53 -14.73 -1.19
N LEU A 134 7.57 -14.19 -2.41
CA LEU A 134 6.92 -14.79 -3.58
C LEU A 134 7.45 -16.18 -3.92
N ASP A 135 8.74 -16.44 -3.71
CA ASP A 135 9.39 -17.69 -4.09
C ASP A 135 8.88 -18.90 -3.27
N GLY A 136 8.40 -18.67 -2.05
CA GLY A 136 7.89 -19.70 -1.13
C GLY A 136 6.45 -19.49 -0.66
N LEU A 137 5.73 -18.53 -1.26
CA LEU A 137 4.42 -18.11 -0.80
C LEU A 137 3.41 -19.26 -0.87
N SER A 138 3.39 -19.99 -1.98
CA SER A 138 2.42 -21.07 -2.20
C SER A 138 2.60 -22.24 -1.23
N GLU A 139 3.85 -22.56 -0.89
CA GLU A 139 4.18 -23.62 0.08
C GLU A 139 3.81 -23.16 1.49
N THR A 140 4.23 -21.95 1.89
CA THR A 140 3.89 -21.36 3.20
C THR A 140 2.37 -21.29 3.42
N PHE A 141 1.61 -20.91 2.40
CA PHE A 141 0.14 -20.88 2.49
C PHE A 141 -0.48 -22.28 2.58
N ARG A 142 0.03 -23.26 1.81
CA ARG A 142 -0.45 -24.65 1.91
C ARG A 142 -0.20 -25.25 3.29
N ASP A 143 0.97 -24.99 3.86
CA ASP A 143 1.30 -25.44 5.22
C ASP A 143 0.40 -24.76 6.27
N ALA A 144 0.12 -23.47 6.10
CA ALA A 144 -0.80 -22.74 6.98
C ALA A 144 -2.24 -23.28 6.88
N VAL A 145 -2.72 -23.61 5.67
CA VAL A 145 -4.03 -24.23 5.44
C VAL A 145 -4.09 -25.62 6.08
N ALA A 146 -3.07 -26.46 5.86
CA ALA A 146 -3.00 -27.79 6.45
C ALA A 146 -2.98 -27.75 7.99
N THR A 147 -2.24 -26.80 8.57
CA THR A 147 -2.20 -26.59 10.03
C THR A 147 -3.55 -26.16 10.58
N THR A 148 -4.24 -25.26 9.88
CA THR A 148 -5.58 -24.77 10.26
C THR A 148 -6.62 -25.89 10.16
N GLN A 149 -6.58 -26.69 9.09
CA GLN A 149 -7.46 -27.86 8.91
C GLN A 149 -7.23 -28.94 9.97
N ALA A 150 -6.00 -29.09 10.48
CA ALA A 150 -5.66 -30.01 11.56
C ALA A 150 -6.10 -29.51 12.96
N GLY A 151 -6.80 -28.38 13.06
CA GLY A 151 -7.20 -27.77 14.32
C GLY A 151 -6.05 -27.09 15.08
N GLY A 152 -4.89 -26.95 14.42
CA GLY A 152 -3.77 -26.17 14.92
C GLY A 152 -4.01 -24.67 14.71
N ASN A 153 -3.53 -23.85 15.62
CA ASN A 153 -3.48 -22.42 15.39
C ASN A 153 -2.22 -22.14 14.56
N PRO A 154 -2.31 -21.56 13.36
CA PRO A 154 -1.13 -21.20 12.60
C PRO A 154 -0.28 -20.27 13.48
N GLU A 155 0.95 -20.69 13.75
CA GLU A 155 1.86 -19.94 14.60
C GLU A 155 2.08 -18.58 13.92
N VAL A 156 1.54 -17.52 14.51
CA VAL A 156 1.69 -16.17 13.96
C VAL A 156 3.17 -15.83 14.04
N GLN A 157 3.87 -15.97 12.92
CA GLN A 157 5.29 -15.68 12.87
C GLN A 157 5.49 -14.21 13.25
N ALA A 158 6.25 -13.96 14.31
CA ALA A 158 6.60 -12.61 14.75
C ALA A 158 7.21 -11.77 13.60
N GLY A 159 7.86 -12.43 12.63
CA GLY A 159 8.34 -11.82 11.39
C GLY A 159 7.24 -11.19 10.53
N MET A 160 6.05 -11.80 10.42
CA MET A 160 4.92 -11.23 9.69
C MET A 160 4.39 -9.96 10.37
N ILE A 161 4.24 -9.98 11.70
CA ILE A 161 3.81 -8.80 12.47
C ILE A 161 4.84 -7.66 12.30
N ALA A 162 6.13 -7.97 12.43
CA ALA A 162 7.19 -6.98 12.28
C ALA A 162 7.22 -6.38 10.87
N GLN A 163 7.02 -7.19 9.83
CA GLN A 163 6.96 -6.73 8.44
C GLN A 163 5.77 -5.79 8.21
N ASP A 164 4.60 -6.11 8.77
CA ASP A 164 3.40 -5.30 8.62
C ASP A 164 3.54 -3.92 9.32
N LEU A 165 4.18 -3.91 10.49
CA LEU A 165 4.50 -2.67 11.22
C LEU A 165 5.39 -1.72 10.40
N ILE A 166 6.33 -2.24 9.59
CA ILE A 166 7.19 -1.40 8.74
C ILE A 166 6.33 -0.62 7.73
N GLY A 167 5.35 -1.28 7.10
CA GLY A 167 4.43 -0.62 6.17
C GLY A 167 3.64 0.51 6.84
N TRP A 168 3.11 0.26 8.04
CA TRP A 168 2.39 1.27 8.81
C TRP A 168 3.28 2.44 9.26
N MET A 169 4.54 2.20 9.59
CA MET A 169 5.47 3.28 9.92
C MET A 169 5.65 4.27 8.78
N VAL A 170 5.72 3.80 7.52
CA VAL A 170 5.82 4.68 6.34
C VAL A 170 4.60 5.60 6.26
N VAL A 171 3.39 5.05 6.45
CA VAL A 171 2.14 5.82 6.45
C VAL A 171 2.14 6.86 7.56
N LEU A 172 2.55 6.49 8.78
CA LEU A 172 2.60 7.41 9.91
C LEU A 172 3.58 8.56 9.67
N ILE A 173 4.76 8.29 9.09
CA ILE A 173 5.72 9.33 8.73
C ILE A 173 5.12 10.30 7.70
N ILE A 174 4.47 9.78 6.66
CA ILE A 174 3.82 10.58 5.63
C ILE A 174 2.73 11.47 6.23
N VAL A 175 1.88 10.91 7.09
CA VAL A 175 0.81 11.65 7.78
C VAL A 175 1.41 12.73 8.69
N ALA A 176 2.44 12.41 9.46
CA ALA A 176 3.12 13.36 10.34
C ALA A 176 3.64 14.56 9.53
N ILE A 177 4.38 14.33 8.45
CA ILE A 177 4.87 15.38 7.54
C ILE A 177 3.71 16.17 6.93
N GLY A 178 2.65 15.47 6.52
CA GLY A 178 1.41 16.07 6.01
C GLY A 178 0.75 17.04 6.99
N MET A 179 0.88 16.80 8.30
CA MET A 179 0.25 17.59 9.37
C MET A 179 1.07 18.81 9.85
N ILE A 180 2.38 18.87 9.61
CA ILE A 180 3.25 19.96 10.10
C ILE A 180 2.72 21.34 9.65
N LYS A 181 2.84 22.39 10.45
CA LYS A 181 2.35 23.72 10.02
C LYS A 181 3.16 24.26 8.84
N SER A 182 2.47 24.78 7.83
CA SER A 182 3.07 25.50 6.70
C SER A 182 3.73 26.80 7.17
N GLN A 183 4.96 27.07 6.75
CA GLN A 183 5.59 28.37 6.96
C GLN A 183 4.92 29.40 6.03
N GLN A 184 4.48 30.55 6.52
CA GLN A 184 3.85 31.56 5.63
C GLN A 184 4.88 32.52 5.03
N THR A 185 6.06 32.64 5.65
CA THR A 185 7.15 33.48 5.18
C THR A 185 7.94 32.78 4.07
N PRO A 186 8.70 33.55 3.26
CA PRO A 186 9.72 32.99 2.37
C PRO A 186 10.67 32.09 3.14
N ASN A 187 11.07 30.99 2.51
CA ASN A 187 12.15 30.13 2.99
C ASN A 187 13.08 29.76 1.84
N GLN A 188 14.15 29.01 2.11
CA GLN A 188 15.16 28.63 1.12
C GLN A 188 14.62 27.85 -0.11
N TYR A 189 13.35 27.42 -0.08
CA TYR A 189 12.75 26.60 -1.13
C TYR A 189 11.76 27.36 -2.03
N ALA A 190 11.13 28.43 -1.55
CA ALA A 190 10.34 29.41 -2.33
C ALA A 190 9.69 30.48 -1.43
N ASP A 191 9.21 31.56 -2.06
CA ASP A 191 8.59 32.72 -1.41
C ASP A 191 7.30 32.41 -0.62
N GLY A 192 6.58 31.34 -0.98
CA GLY A 192 5.39 30.91 -0.23
C GLY A 192 4.78 29.59 -0.72
N PRO A 193 3.83 29.00 0.05
CA PRO A 193 3.14 27.77 -0.33
C PRO A 193 2.15 27.99 -1.48
N THR A 194 2.15 27.04 -2.43
CA THR A 194 1.13 26.98 -3.48
C THR A 194 -0.25 26.64 -2.90
N LYS A 195 -1.28 27.36 -3.35
CA LYS A 195 -2.69 27.21 -2.92
C LYS A 195 -3.61 27.11 -4.16
N VAL A 196 -3.59 25.97 -4.85
CA VAL A 196 -4.44 25.68 -6.04
C VAL A 196 -5.81 25.12 -5.66
#